data_AF-A0A6L5YH25-F1
#
_entry.id   AF-A0A6L5YH25-F1
#
_cell.length_a   1.000
_cell.length_b   1.000
_cell.length_c   1.000
_cell.angle_alpha   90.00
_cell.angle_beta   90.00
_cell.angle_gamma   90.00
#
_symmetry.space_group_name_H-M   'P 1'
#
loop_
_entity.id
_entity.type
_entity.pdbx_description
1 polymer ?
#
loop_
_entity_poly.entity_id
_entity_poly.type
_entity_poly.pdbx_seq_one_letter_code
_entity_poly.pdbx_strand_id
1 'polypeptide(L)'
;MSKADYKIEGTVPRELLVSEVRKAARQFAMQFFHFSKVLYDQFGLEKTKDIVRQTVFELAVDRSDQLREKALAQGLKADSVEDFMSVIDLPFTGWIPEWGEDHCPYAEVWRTYFDKYPWFREIAPFYCDVIDTTTIENFSRCLSHRITQNVILEGTCCTREYFESDKVKRGEYTYGKKEEI
;
A
#
# COMPACT_ATOMS: atom_id res chain seq x y z
N MET A 1 -4.00 11.64 30.73
CA MET A 1 -3.82 10.22 30.40
C MET A 1 -3.52 10.12 28.92
N SER A 2 -2.36 9.58 28.58
CA SER A 2 -1.94 9.31 27.20
C SER A 2 -2.58 8.00 26.71
N LYS A 3 -2.57 7.75 25.39
CA LYS A 3 -2.96 6.44 24.85
C LYS A 3 -2.13 5.28 25.43
N ALA A 4 -0.88 5.54 25.84
CA ALA A 4 0.00 4.54 26.45
C ALA A 4 -0.42 4.16 27.88
N ASP A 5 -1.27 4.97 28.52
CA ASP A 5 -1.75 4.72 29.87
C ASP A 5 -2.97 3.76 29.87
N TYR A 6 -3.54 3.48 28.69
CA TYR A 6 -4.68 2.59 28.53
C TYR A 6 -4.23 1.20 28.09
N LYS A 7 -4.48 0.21 28.95
CA LYS A 7 -4.33 -1.20 28.59
C LYS A 7 -5.59 -1.70 27.90
N ILE A 8 -5.46 -2.15 26.66
CA ILE A 8 -6.56 -2.84 25.95
C ILE A 8 -6.62 -4.27 26.50
N GLU A 9 -7.71 -4.60 27.18
CA GLU A 9 -7.96 -5.91 27.78
C GLU A 9 -9.17 -6.61 27.16
N GLY A 10 -9.25 -7.94 27.31
CA GLY A 10 -10.33 -8.76 26.76
C GLY A 10 -9.94 -9.52 25.48
N THR A 11 -10.88 -10.33 24.97
CA THR A 11 -10.72 -11.07 23.71
C THR A 11 -11.73 -10.56 22.69
N VAL A 12 -11.30 -10.41 21.44
CA VAL A 12 -12.16 -10.01 20.31
C VAL A 12 -12.33 -11.23 19.41
N PRO A 13 -13.57 -11.64 19.08
CA PRO A 13 -13.80 -12.70 18.09
C PRO A 13 -13.12 -12.36 16.76
N ARG A 14 -12.46 -13.34 16.13
CA ARG A 14 -11.74 -13.12 14.86
C ARG A 14 -12.63 -12.48 13.81
N GLU A 15 -13.85 -12.95 13.66
CA GLU A 15 -14.83 -12.41 12.70
C GLU A 15 -15.10 -10.91 12.91
N LEU A 16 -15.22 -10.48 14.18
CA LEU A 16 -15.41 -9.07 14.51
C LEU A 16 -14.16 -8.25 14.16
N LEU A 17 -12.97 -8.76 14.46
CA LEU A 17 -11.70 -8.11 14.08
C LEU A 17 -11.59 -7.95 12.56
N VAL A 18 -11.87 -9.01 11.79
CA VAL A 18 -11.87 -8.95 10.31
C VAL A 18 -12.88 -7.90 9.84
N SER A 19 -14.10 -7.91 10.37
CA SER A 19 -15.14 -6.94 10.03
C SER A 19 -14.70 -5.49 10.27
N GLU A 20 -14.12 -5.18 11.43
CA GLU A 20 -13.68 -3.81 11.73
C GLU A 20 -12.53 -3.34 10.82
N VAL A 21 -11.56 -4.21 10.54
CA VAL A 21 -10.49 -3.90 9.57
C VAL A 21 -11.07 -3.65 8.18
N ARG A 22 -12.02 -4.49 7.72
CA ARG A 22 -12.65 -4.31 6.41
C ARG A 22 -13.53 -3.07 6.32
N LYS A 23 -14.20 -2.66 7.41
CA LYS A 23 -14.93 -1.38 7.47
C LYS A 23 -13.98 -0.20 7.26
N ALA A 24 -12.85 -0.17 7.94
CA ALA A 24 -11.85 0.88 7.79
C ALA A 24 -11.27 0.89 6.35
N ALA A 25 -10.89 -0.28 5.84
CA ALA A 25 -10.37 -0.44 4.48
C ALA A 25 -11.39 0.02 3.41
N ARG A 26 -12.68 -0.27 3.62
CA ARG A 26 -13.75 0.16 2.72
C ARG A 26 -13.89 1.69 2.68
N GLN A 27 -13.86 2.36 3.83
CA GLN A 27 -13.92 3.82 3.88
C GLN A 27 -12.73 4.45 3.14
N PHE A 28 -11.52 3.90 3.36
CA PHE A 28 -10.34 4.33 2.62
C PHE A 28 -10.49 4.12 1.10
N ALA A 29 -10.93 2.93 0.67
CA ALA A 29 -11.11 2.63 -0.75
C ALA A 29 -12.12 3.56 -1.43
N MET A 30 -13.25 3.83 -0.75
CA MET A 30 -14.26 4.79 -1.22
C MET A 30 -13.69 6.20 -1.32
N GLN A 31 -12.95 6.65 -0.29
CA GLN A 31 -12.32 7.97 -0.29
C GLN A 31 -11.30 8.10 -1.43
N PHE A 32 -10.44 7.10 -1.64
CA PHE A 32 -9.45 7.09 -2.72
C PHE A 32 -10.10 7.21 -4.10
N PHE A 33 -11.20 6.49 -4.33
CA PHE A 33 -11.98 6.61 -5.56
C PHE A 33 -12.55 8.03 -5.73
N HIS A 34 -13.23 8.56 -4.71
CA HIS A 34 -13.85 9.88 -4.80
C HIS A 34 -12.82 10.99 -4.96
N PHE A 35 -11.68 10.90 -4.30
CA PHE A 35 -10.56 11.82 -4.47
C PHE A 35 -10.01 11.77 -5.89
N SER A 36 -9.74 10.57 -6.41
CA SER A 36 -9.29 10.36 -7.80
C SER A 36 -10.31 10.89 -8.81
N LYS A 37 -11.62 10.72 -8.54
CA LYS A 37 -12.69 11.22 -9.39
C LYS A 37 -12.71 12.75 -9.43
N VAL A 38 -12.56 13.43 -8.29
CA VAL A 38 -12.50 14.89 -8.26
C VAL A 38 -11.32 15.40 -9.09
N LEU A 39 -10.15 14.77 -8.95
CA LEU A 39 -8.98 15.12 -9.76
C LEU A 39 -9.23 14.84 -11.25
N TYR A 40 -9.82 13.69 -11.59
CA TYR A 40 -10.16 13.32 -12.96
C TYR A 40 -11.11 14.32 -13.60
N ASP A 41 -12.18 14.70 -12.89
CA ASP A 41 -13.17 15.66 -13.39
C ASP A 41 -12.56 17.06 -13.61
N GLN A 42 -11.57 17.46 -12.81
CA GLN A 42 -10.95 18.78 -12.89
C GLN A 42 -9.76 18.86 -13.87
N PHE A 43 -8.95 17.81 -13.94
CA PHE A 43 -7.65 17.83 -14.62
C PHE A 43 -7.50 16.79 -15.73
N GLY A 44 -8.48 15.89 -15.89
CA GLY A 44 -8.40 14.77 -16.82
C GLY A 44 -7.50 13.64 -16.33
N LEU A 45 -7.45 12.57 -17.13
CA LEU A 45 -6.83 11.30 -16.76
C LEU A 45 -5.33 11.42 -16.47
N GLU A 46 -4.54 11.88 -17.42
CA GLU A 46 -3.08 11.85 -17.31
C GLU A 46 -2.57 12.70 -16.14
N LYS A 47 -3.12 13.91 -15.96
CA LYS A 47 -2.74 14.74 -14.82
C LYS A 47 -3.15 14.12 -13.49
N THR A 48 -4.28 13.43 -13.45
CA THR A 48 -4.71 12.69 -12.25
C THR A 48 -3.75 11.54 -11.94
N LYS A 49 -3.33 10.78 -12.97
CA LYS A 49 -2.36 9.68 -12.80
C LYS A 49 -1.06 10.19 -12.19
N ASP A 50 -0.54 11.32 -12.66
CA ASP A 50 0.67 11.93 -12.11
C ASP A 50 0.49 12.35 -10.65
N ILE A 51 -0.62 13.03 -10.32
CA ILE A 51 -0.89 13.47 -8.95
C ILE A 51 -1.02 12.26 -8.02
N VAL A 52 -1.80 11.24 -8.41
CA VAL A 52 -2.01 10.04 -7.59
C VAL A 52 -0.69 9.30 -7.36
N ARG A 53 0.15 9.14 -8.40
CA ARG A 53 1.47 8.51 -8.24
C ARG A 53 2.32 9.28 -7.24
N GLN A 54 2.40 10.60 -7.35
CA GLN A 54 3.18 11.43 -6.44
C GLN A 54 2.66 11.33 -5.00
N THR A 55 1.35 11.45 -4.78
CA THR A 55 0.75 11.36 -3.45
C THR A 55 1.01 9.99 -2.80
N VAL A 56 0.90 8.90 -3.55
CA VAL A 56 1.17 7.55 -3.01
C VAL A 56 2.66 7.33 -2.77
N PHE A 57 3.52 7.89 -3.62
CA PHE A 57 4.98 7.86 -3.43
C PHE A 57 5.38 8.55 -2.12
N GLU A 58 4.91 9.77 -1.88
CA GLU A 58 5.19 10.53 -0.64
C GLU A 58 4.71 9.76 0.60
N LEU A 59 3.47 9.26 0.57
CA LEU A 59 2.95 8.40 1.64
C LEU A 59 3.84 7.17 1.89
N ALA A 60 4.32 6.53 0.81
CA ALA A 60 5.16 5.35 0.92
C ALA A 60 6.52 5.67 1.53
N VAL A 61 7.12 6.82 1.22
CA VAL A 61 8.36 7.31 1.84
C VAL A 61 8.14 7.54 3.33
N ASP A 62 7.11 8.31 3.71
CA ASP A 62 6.79 8.60 5.12
C ASP A 62 6.58 7.32 5.94
N ARG A 63 5.82 6.37 5.37
CA ARG A 63 5.55 5.08 6.00
C ARG A 63 6.83 4.26 6.16
N SER A 64 7.62 4.14 5.10
CA SER A 64 8.81 3.28 5.10
C SER A 64 9.98 3.84 5.90
N ASP A 65 10.10 5.16 6.04
CA ASP A 65 11.05 5.78 6.97
C ASP A 65 10.74 5.34 8.42
N GLN A 66 9.47 5.39 8.85
CA GLN A 66 9.05 4.92 10.17
C GLN A 66 9.30 3.42 10.37
N LEU A 67 9.00 2.60 9.35
CA LEU A 67 9.26 1.15 9.42
C LEU A 67 10.76 0.85 9.51
N ARG A 68 11.58 1.57 8.74
CA ARG A 68 13.03 1.42 8.76
C ARG A 68 13.61 1.83 10.12
N GLU A 69 13.18 2.96 10.68
CA GLU A 69 13.58 3.39 12.02
C GLU A 69 13.22 2.34 13.07
N LYS A 70 12.00 1.79 13.01
CA LYS A 70 11.55 0.70 13.89
C LYS A 70 12.42 -0.54 13.76
N ALA A 71 12.76 -0.96 12.54
CA ALA A 71 13.61 -2.13 12.30
C ALA A 71 15.04 -1.92 12.85
N LEU A 72 15.65 -0.76 12.58
CA LEU A 72 16.97 -0.42 13.09
C LEU A 72 16.99 -0.35 14.62
N ALA A 73 15.95 0.20 15.25
CA ALA A 73 15.80 0.22 16.70
C ALA A 73 15.66 -1.18 17.31
N GLN A 74 15.22 -2.17 16.53
CA GLN A 74 15.18 -3.59 16.92
C GLN A 74 16.48 -4.34 16.61
N GLY A 75 17.51 -3.66 16.07
CA GLY A 75 18.80 -4.25 15.72
C GLY A 75 18.83 -4.99 14.38
N LEU A 76 17.79 -4.84 13.55
CA LEU A 76 17.74 -5.36 12.19
C LEU A 76 18.59 -4.48 11.25
N LYS A 77 18.94 -4.99 10.07
CA LYS A 77 19.68 -4.21 9.06
C LYS A 77 18.76 -3.36 8.19
N ALA A 78 17.52 -3.80 8.06
CA ALA A 78 16.53 -3.28 7.15
C ALA A 78 17.07 -3.27 5.71
N ASP A 79 17.60 -4.41 5.25
CA ASP A 79 18.12 -4.59 3.89
C ASP A 79 17.48 -5.80 3.18
N SER A 80 16.47 -6.42 3.80
CA SER A 80 15.81 -7.63 3.29
C SER A 80 14.28 -7.56 3.39
N VAL A 81 13.61 -8.43 2.64
CA VAL A 81 12.15 -8.62 2.75
C VAL A 81 11.78 -9.21 4.10
N GLU A 82 12.63 -10.07 4.68
CA GLU A 82 12.41 -10.65 6.00
C GLU A 82 12.39 -9.57 7.09
N ASP A 83 13.37 -8.66 7.07
CA ASP A 83 13.41 -7.51 7.98
C ASP A 83 12.15 -6.67 7.84
N PHE A 84 11.71 -6.37 6.61
CA PHE A 84 10.48 -5.62 6.35
C PHE A 84 9.24 -6.33 6.92
N MET A 85 9.09 -7.63 6.66
CA MET A 85 7.95 -8.41 7.12
C MET A 85 7.87 -8.54 8.64
N SER A 86 9.01 -8.45 9.34
CA SER A 86 9.03 -8.50 10.81
C SER A 86 8.49 -7.22 11.47
N VAL A 87 8.53 -6.07 10.77
CA VAL A 87 8.08 -4.78 11.31
C VAL A 87 6.83 -4.22 10.66
N ILE A 88 6.30 -4.89 9.63
CA ILE A 88 5.15 -4.46 8.83
C ILE A 88 3.94 -4.02 9.68
N ASP A 89 3.28 -2.97 9.22
CA ASP A 89 2.14 -2.31 9.86
C ASP A 89 0.80 -2.59 9.14
N LEU A 90 0.80 -3.45 8.12
CA LEU A 90 -0.40 -3.79 7.38
C LEU A 90 -1.27 -4.79 8.18
N PRO A 91 -2.56 -4.49 8.42
CA PRO A 91 -3.44 -5.38 9.15
C PRO A 91 -3.94 -6.52 8.25
N PHE A 92 -3.06 -7.50 7.97
CA PHE A 92 -3.36 -8.67 7.13
C PHE A 92 -4.58 -9.47 7.57
N THR A 93 -5.05 -9.30 8.81
CA THR A 93 -6.30 -9.91 9.28
C THR A 93 -7.51 -9.51 8.43
N GLY A 94 -7.48 -8.37 7.74
CA GLY A 94 -8.52 -7.98 6.78
C GLY A 94 -8.39 -8.62 5.40
N TRP A 95 -7.22 -9.19 5.06
CA TRP A 95 -6.92 -9.79 3.77
C TRP A 95 -7.04 -11.31 3.89
N ILE A 96 -8.14 -11.88 3.40
CA ILE A 96 -8.50 -13.29 3.62
C ILE A 96 -8.34 -14.10 2.33
N PRO A 97 -7.23 -14.86 2.15
CA PRO A 97 -6.95 -15.56 0.89
C PRO A 97 -8.08 -16.48 0.42
N GLU A 98 -8.80 -17.09 1.37
CA GLU A 98 -9.91 -18.00 1.11
C GLU A 98 -11.11 -17.32 0.42
N TRP A 99 -11.16 -15.99 0.37
CA TRP A 99 -12.21 -15.22 -0.29
C TRP A 99 -11.90 -14.90 -1.76
N GLY A 100 -10.83 -15.49 -2.32
CA GLY A 100 -10.53 -15.42 -3.75
C GLY A 100 -10.29 -13.99 -4.24
N GLU A 101 -11.03 -13.56 -5.26
CA GLU A 101 -10.92 -12.20 -5.81
C GLU A 101 -11.21 -11.11 -4.76
N ASP A 102 -12.02 -11.42 -3.76
CA ASP A 102 -12.37 -10.53 -2.65
C ASP A 102 -11.44 -10.69 -1.45
N HIS A 103 -10.31 -11.40 -1.56
CA HIS A 103 -9.34 -11.43 -0.46
C HIS A 103 -8.87 -10.01 -0.11
N CYS A 104 -8.72 -9.12 -1.09
CA CYS A 104 -8.30 -7.74 -0.91
C CYS A 104 -9.53 -6.82 -0.73
N PRO A 105 -9.69 -6.15 0.43
CA PRO A 105 -10.82 -5.26 0.68
C PRO A 105 -10.83 -4.03 -0.23
N TYR A 106 -9.68 -3.60 -0.74
CA TYR A 106 -9.63 -2.50 -1.70
C TYR A 106 -10.15 -2.93 -3.07
N ALA A 107 -9.73 -4.11 -3.55
CA ALA A 107 -10.15 -4.61 -4.85
C ALA A 107 -11.66 -4.89 -4.88
N GLU A 108 -12.20 -5.50 -3.81
CA GLU A 108 -13.64 -5.71 -3.60
C GLU A 108 -14.44 -4.42 -3.85
N VAL A 109 -13.98 -3.29 -3.29
CA VAL A 109 -14.66 -2.00 -3.44
C VAL A 109 -14.38 -1.36 -4.80
N TRP A 110 -13.12 -1.28 -5.23
CA TRP A 110 -12.72 -0.55 -6.42
C TRP A 110 -13.27 -1.15 -7.71
N ARG A 111 -13.37 -2.48 -7.82
CA ARG A 111 -13.97 -3.14 -8.98
C ARG A 111 -15.43 -2.73 -9.21
N THR A 112 -16.18 -2.39 -8.15
CA THR A 112 -17.57 -1.93 -8.28
C THR A 112 -17.72 -0.61 -9.05
N TYR A 113 -16.65 0.17 -9.16
CA TYR A 113 -16.66 1.45 -9.89
C TYR A 113 -16.32 1.29 -11.37
N PHE A 114 -15.72 0.18 -11.79
CA PHE A 114 -15.09 0.06 -13.10
C PHE A 114 -16.06 0.13 -14.28
N ASP A 115 -17.27 -0.39 -14.15
CA ASP A 115 -18.25 -0.35 -15.25
C ASP A 115 -18.77 1.07 -15.49
N LYS A 116 -18.93 1.83 -14.40
CA LYS A 116 -19.39 3.23 -14.48
C LYS A 116 -18.26 4.22 -14.74
N TYR A 117 -17.05 3.89 -14.31
CA TYR A 117 -15.86 4.74 -14.40
C TYR A 117 -14.65 3.95 -14.93
N PRO A 118 -14.63 3.59 -16.23
CA PRO A 118 -13.57 2.74 -16.78
C PRO A 118 -12.16 3.30 -16.62
N TRP A 119 -12.01 4.63 -16.62
CA TRP A 119 -10.74 5.32 -16.38
C TRP A 119 -10.11 4.97 -15.02
N PHE A 120 -10.92 4.57 -14.04
CA PHE A 120 -10.40 4.24 -12.71
C PHE A 120 -9.61 2.93 -12.70
N ARG A 121 -9.80 2.05 -13.71
CA ARG A 121 -8.98 0.85 -13.91
C ARG A 121 -7.50 1.18 -14.09
N GLU A 122 -7.17 2.36 -14.63
CA GLU A 122 -5.79 2.81 -14.82
C GLU A 122 -5.18 3.45 -13.58
N ILE A 123 -6.02 3.89 -12.62
CA ILE A 123 -5.58 4.63 -11.44
C ILE A 123 -5.53 3.74 -10.20
N ALA A 124 -6.56 2.90 -9.98
CA ALA A 124 -6.65 2.05 -8.80
C ALA A 124 -5.39 1.20 -8.54
N PRO A 125 -4.75 0.59 -9.56
CA PRO A 125 -3.54 -0.19 -9.35
C PRO A 125 -2.33 0.61 -8.85
N PHE A 126 -2.27 1.93 -9.12
CA PHE A 126 -1.14 2.75 -8.66
C PHE A 126 -1.03 2.80 -7.16
N TYR A 127 -2.13 2.71 -6.42
CA TYR A 127 -2.04 2.64 -4.97
C TYR A 127 -1.14 1.48 -4.54
N CYS A 128 -1.44 0.27 -5.01
CA CYS A 128 -0.67 -0.93 -4.66
C CYS A 128 0.75 -0.91 -5.22
N ASP A 129 0.89 -0.59 -6.51
CA ASP A 129 2.18 -0.72 -7.17
C ASP A 129 3.19 0.34 -6.71
N VAL A 130 2.75 1.59 -6.54
CA VAL A 130 3.61 2.66 -6.05
C VAL A 130 3.94 2.46 -4.57
N ILE A 131 2.96 2.11 -3.73
CA ILE A 131 3.19 1.97 -2.28
C ILE A 131 4.10 0.78 -1.98
N ASP A 132 3.87 -0.38 -2.60
CA ASP A 132 4.67 -1.59 -2.33
C ASP A 132 6.09 -1.41 -2.85
N THR A 133 6.24 -0.87 -4.07
CA THR A 133 7.55 -0.64 -4.67
C THR A 133 8.37 0.38 -3.89
N THR A 134 7.81 1.58 -3.66
CA THR A 134 8.53 2.65 -2.97
C THR A 134 8.83 2.28 -1.51
N THR A 135 7.91 1.58 -0.83
CA THR A 135 8.15 1.12 0.54
C THR A 135 9.40 0.24 0.60
N ILE A 136 9.54 -0.71 -0.33
CA ILE A 136 10.66 -1.65 -0.32
C ILE A 136 11.95 -0.96 -0.71
N GLU A 137 11.93 -0.10 -1.73
CA GLU A 137 13.08 0.67 -2.16
C GLU A 137 13.62 1.54 -1.02
N ASN A 138 12.74 2.27 -0.34
CA ASN A 138 13.12 3.17 0.74
C ASN A 138 13.38 2.44 2.08
N PHE A 139 12.72 1.32 2.34
CA PHE A 139 13.01 0.49 3.52
C PHE A 139 14.38 -0.18 3.38
N SER A 140 14.61 -0.90 2.28
CA SER A 140 15.78 -1.77 2.10
C SER A 140 17.03 -1.03 1.64
N ARG A 141 16.87 0.06 0.86
CA ARG A 141 17.96 0.79 0.17
C ARG A 141 18.79 -0.05 -0.80
N CYS A 142 18.39 -1.29 -1.10
CA CYS A 142 19.07 -2.17 -2.04
C CYS A 142 18.13 -2.99 -2.93
N LEU A 143 16.90 -3.24 -2.48
CA LEU A 143 15.90 -4.00 -3.23
C LEU A 143 14.92 -3.06 -3.91
N SER A 144 14.41 -3.51 -5.05
CA SER A 144 13.20 -3.00 -5.68
C SER A 144 12.16 -4.12 -5.79
N HIS A 145 10.98 -3.76 -6.25
CA HIS A 145 9.81 -4.62 -6.27
C HIS A 145 9.01 -4.37 -7.54
N ARG A 146 8.31 -5.41 -8.00
CA ARG A 146 7.35 -5.32 -9.10
C ARG A 146 6.16 -6.23 -8.87
N ILE A 147 4.95 -5.70 -9.04
CA ILE A 147 3.74 -6.51 -9.10
C ILE A 147 3.68 -7.23 -10.45
N THR A 148 3.47 -8.54 -10.42
CA THR A 148 3.32 -9.38 -11.63
C THR A 148 1.87 -9.78 -11.89
N GLN A 149 1.02 -9.76 -10.87
CA GLN A 149 -0.43 -9.91 -10.98
C GLN A 149 -1.10 -9.06 -9.91
N ASN A 150 -2.16 -8.34 -10.25
CA ASN A 150 -2.90 -7.51 -9.31
C ASN A 150 -4.38 -7.90 -9.31
N VAL A 151 -4.88 -8.37 -8.16
CA VAL A 151 -6.28 -8.79 -7.97
C VAL A 151 -7.30 -7.67 -8.25
N ILE A 152 -6.88 -6.41 -8.22
CA ILE A 152 -7.71 -5.28 -8.65
C ILE A 152 -8.11 -5.44 -10.12
N LEU A 153 -7.19 -5.91 -10.95
CA LEU A 153 -7.38 -6.04 -12.40
C LEU A 153 -7.82 -7.44 -12.81
N GLU A 154 -7.21 -8.48 -12.23
CA GLU A 154 -7.44 -9.86 -12.62
C GLU A 154 -6.94 -10.87 -11.59
N GLY A 155 -7.42 -12.12 -11.72
CA GLY A 155 -7.01 -13.24 -10.89
C GLY A 155 -7.53 -13.16 -9.46
N THR A 156 -7.05 -14.08 -8.61
CA THR A 156 -7.54 -14.26 -7.23
C THR A 156 -6.52 -13.85 -6.18
N CYS A 157 -5.34 -13.38 -6.57
CA CYS A 157 -4.26 -12.97 -5.67
C CYS A 157 -3.38 -11.88 -6.30
N CYS A 158 -2.61 -11.18 -5.47
CA CYS A 158 -1.54 -10.30 -5.94
C CYS A 158 -0.19 -11.01 -5.85
N THR A 159 0.47 -11.22 -7.00
CA THR A 159 1.82 -11.79 -7.06
C THR A 159 2.84 -10.70 -7.32
N ARG A 160 4.06 -10.91 -6.82
CA ARG A 160 5.12 -9.91 -6.86
C ARG A 160 6.50 -10.53 -6.85
N GLU A 161 7.47 -9.75 -7.28
CA GLU A 161 8.89 -10.08 -7.31
C GLU A 161 9.67 -9.01 -6.54
N TYR A 162 10.71 -9.44 -5.82
CA TYR A 162 11.69 -8.57 -5.17
C TYR A 162 13.07 -8.87 -5.76
N PHE A 163 13.83 -7.82 -6.07
CA PHE A 163 15.12 -7.97 -6.75
C PHE A 163 16.10 -6.86 -6.36
N GLU A 164 17.40 -7.17 -6.40
CA GLU A 164 18.47 -6.19 -6.17
C GLU A 164 18.45 -5.09 -7.23
N SER A 165 18.66 -3.83 -6.83
CA SER A 165 18.63 -2.67 -7.71
C SER A 165 19.76 -1.69 -7.42
N ASP A 166 20.68 -1.56 -8.38
CA ASP A 166 21.77 -0.57 -8.32
C ASP A 166 21.25 0.88 -8.34
N LYS A 167 20.07 1.11 -8.92
CA LYS A 167 19.41 2.43 -8.89
C LYS A 167 19.01 2.80 -7.46
N VAL A 168 18.38 1.86 -6.75
CA VAL A 168 17.95 2.06 -5.36
C VAL A 168 19.16 2.28 -4.46
N LYS A 169 20.27 1.55 -4.68
CA LYS A 169 21.54 1.75 -3.97
C LYS A 169 22.12 3.16 -4.14
N ARG A 170 21.79 3.85 -5.24
CA ARG A 170 22.15 5.24 -5.50
C ARG A 170 21.09 6.25 -5.06
N GLY A 171 19.99 5.81 -4.44
CA GLY A 171 18.88 6.66 -4.03
C GLY A 171 17.91 7.04 -5.16
N GLU A 172 17.96 6.34 -6.30
CA GLU A 172 17.01 6.52 -7.40
C GLU A 172 15.86 5.53 -7.25
N TYR A 173 14.65 6.02 -6.97
CA TYR A 173 13.46 5.18 -6.83
C TYR A 173 12.67 5.09 -8.13
N THR A 174 11.87 4.03 -8.26
CA THR A 174 11.11 3.75 -9.47
C THR A 174 10.09 4.87 -9.77
N TYR A 175 9.45 5.39 -8.72
CA TYR A 175 8.35 6.36 -8.84
C TYR A 175 8.71 7.80 -8.48
N GLY A 176 9.94 8.06 -8.07
CA GLY A 176 10.36 9.39 -7.67
C GLY A 176 11.80 9.46 -7.20
N LYS A 177 12.15 10.60 -6.62
CA LYS A 177 13.41 10.79 -5.88
C LYS A 177 13.05 11.35 -4.52
N LYS A 178 13.74 10.93 -3.47
CA LYS A 178 13.67 11.64 -2.20
C LYS A 178 14.36 12.98 -2.42
N GLU A 179 13.62 14.09 -2.29
CA GLU A 179 14.26 15.40 -2.24
C GLU A 179 15.17 15.43 -1.01
N GLU A 180 16.42 15.87 -1.19
CA GLU A 180 17.32 16.10 -0.07
C GLU A 180 16.74 17.27 0.75
N ILE A 181 16.20 16.97 1.94
CA ILE A 181 15.77 17.98 2.93
C ILE A 181 17.01 18.64 3.54
#